data_AF-A0A843HEP2-F1
#
_entry.id   AF-A0A843HEP2-F1
#
_cell.length_a   1.000
_cell.length_b   1.000
_cell.length_c   1.000
_cell.angle_alpha   90.00
_cell.angle_beta   90.00
_cell.angle_gamma   90.00
#
_symmetry.space_group_name_H-M   'P 1'
#
loop_
_entity.id
_entity.type
_entity.pdbx_description
1 polymer ?
#
loop_
_entity_poly.entity_id
_entity_poly.type
_entity_poly.pdbx_seq_one_letter_code
_entity_poly.pdbx_strand_id
1 'polypeptide(L)' 'MVINSLELNLEAITNTISILEKENKDENKEKIENLKKERDKLLKELKVI' A
#
# COMPACT_ATOMS: atom_id res chain seq x y z
N MET A 1 -12.37 19.96 0.08
CA MET A 1 -11.06 19.29 0.10
C MET A 1 -10.92 18.55 -1.22
N VAL A 2 -9.93 18.88 -2.05
CA VAL A 2 -9.67 18.07 -3.24
C VAL A 2 -9.08 16.76 -2.71
N ILE A 3 -9.85 15.69 -2.82
CA ILE A 3 -9.40 14.36 -2.44
C ILE A 3 -8.27 14.01 -3.41
N ASN A 4 -7.03 13.98 -2.91
CA ASN A 4 -5.89 13.59 -3.72
C ASN A 4 -5.99 12.08 -3.95
N SER A 5 -6.24 11.67 -5.19
CA SER A 5 -6.38 10.25 -5.55
C SER A 5 -5.15 9.44 -5.16
N LEU A 6 -3.96 10.04 -5.14
CA LEU A 6 -2.72 9.37 -4.70
C LEU A 6 -2.74 9.05 -3.20
N GLU A 7 -3.27 9.95 -2.37
CA GLU A 7 -3.38 9.74 -0.92
C GLU A 7 -4.40 8.65 -0.59
N LEU A 8 -5.56 8.64 -1.27
CA LEU A 8 -6.53 7.55 -1.13
C LEU A 8 -5.95 6.20 -1.56
N ASN A 9 -5.22 6.16 -2.67
CA ASN A 9 -4.59 4.94 -3.14
C ASN A 9 -3.53 4.45 -2.15
N LEU A 10 -2.77 5.37 -1.55
CA LEU A 10 -1.78 5.03 -0.52
C LEU A 10 -2.45 4.44 0.74
N GLU A 11 -3.55 5.03 1.18
CA GLU A 11 -4.34 4.54 2.32
C GLU A 11 -4.90 3.14 2.03
N ALA A 12 -5.50 2.95 0.85
CA ALA A 12 -6.06 1.67 0.43
C ALA A 12 -4.99 0.56 0.43
N ILE A 13 -3.84 0.79 -0.21
CA ILE A 13 -2.75 -0.19 -0.27
C ILE A 13 -2.23 -0.50 1.14
N THR A 14 -2.08 0.50 2.00
CA THR A 14 -1.61 0.32 3.38
C THR A 14 -2.57 -0.55 4.20
N ASN A 15 -3.87 -0.30 4.05
CA ASN A 15 -4.91 -1.10 4.71
C ASN A 15 -4.94 -2.54 4.17
N THR A 16 -4.86 -2.72 2.85
CA THR A 16 -4.82 -4.04 2.23
C THR A 16 -3.61 -4.85 2.70
N ILE A 17 -2.40 -4.26 2.75
CA ILE A 17 -1.21 -4.93 3.30
C ILE A 17 -1.48 -5.39 4.74
N SER A 18 -2.04 -4.51 5.57
CA SER A 18 -2.32 -4.81 6.98
C SER A 18 -3.33 -5.95 7.17
N ILE A 19 -4.35 -6.03 6.30
CA ILE A 19 -5.33 -7.12 6.30
C ILE A 19 -4.64 -8.43 5.89
N LEU A 20 -3.89 -8.43 4.78
CA LEU A 20 -3.20 -9.62 4.27
C LEU A 20 -2.15 -10.16 5.24
N GLU A 21 -1.45 -9.27 5.96
CA GLU A 21 -0.49 -9.65 7.00
C GLU A 21 -1.17 -10.28 8.24
N LYS A 22 -2.43 -9.91 8.52
CA LYS A 22 -3.22 -10.49 9.64
C LYS A 22 -3.88 -11.81 9.29
N GLU A 23 -4.36 -11.96 8.05
CA GLU A 23 -5.12 -13.15 7.64
C GLU A 23 -4.21 -14.35 7.38
N ASN A 24 -3.21 -14.20 6.51
CA ASN A 24 -2.32 -15.31 6.17
C ASN A 24 -1.02 -14.79 5.53
N LYS A 25 -0.08 -14.34 6.38
CA LYS A 25 1.14 -13.66 5.93
C LYS A 25 2.01 -14.50 4.99
N ASP A 26 2.15 -15.80 5.27
CA ASP A 26 3.02 -16.68 4.48
C ASP A 26 2.43 -17.00 3.10
N GLU A 27 1.12 -17.22 3.03
CA GLU A 27 0.40 -17.45 1.76
C GLU A 27 0.35 -16.17 0.91
N ASN A 28 0.19 -15.01 1.54
CA ASN A 28 0.08 -13.72 0.86
C ASN A 28 1.43 -13.02 0.68
N LYS A 29 2.55 -13.67 1.01
CA LYS A 29 3.88 -13.03 1.06
C LYS A 29 4.25 -12.31 -0.24
N GLU A 30 4.03 -12.96 -1.38
CA GLU A 30 4.32 -12.38 -2.70
C GLU A 30 3.42 -11.18 -3.01
N LYS A 31 2.12 -11.29 -2.73
CA LYS A 31 1.16 -10.18 -2.87
C LYS A 31 1.53 -8.99 -1.98
N ILE A 32 1.88 -9.24 -0.73
CA ILE A 32 2.32 -8.22 0.23
C ILE A 32 3.59 -7.52 -0.28
N GLU A 33 4.55 -8.26 -0.82
CA GLU A 33 5.78 -7.68 -1.36
C GLU A 33 5.52 -6.78 -2.58
N ASN A 34 4.63 -7.20 -3.48
CA ASN A 34 4.24 -6.39 -4.64
C ASN A 34 3.49 -5.12 -4.22
N LEU A 35 2.54 -5.23 -3.28
CA LEU A 35 1.84 -4.08 -2.73
C LEU A 35 2.78 -3.11 -2.00
N LYS A 36 3.81 -3.60 -1.31
CA LYS A 36 4.84 -2.75 -0.69
C LYS A 36 5.63 -1.97 -1.76
N LYS A 37 5.98 -2.59 -2.88
CA LYS A 37 6.65 -1.91 -4.01
C LYS A 37 5.77 -0.81 -4.61
N GLU A 38 4.46 -1.05 -4.75
CA GLU A 38 3.51 -0.04 -5.24
C GLU A 38 3.32 1.12 -4.25
N ARG A 39 3.16 0.81 -2.96
CA ARG A 39 3.12 1.82 -1.89
C ARG A 39 4.36 2.73 -1.93
N ASP A 40 5.54 2.14 -2.08
CA ASP A 40 6.80 2.90 -2.09
C ASP A 40 6.92 3.79 -3.34
N LYS A 41 6.34 3.39 -4.48
CA LYS A 41 6.23 4.27 -5.67
C LYS A 41 5.30 5.45 -5.39
N LEU A 42 4.11 5.21 -4.83
CA LEU A 42 3.16 6.27 -4.49
C LEU A 42 3.75 7.27 -3.49
N LEU A 43 4.49 6.78 -2.48
CA LEU A 43 5.16 7.63 -1.51
C LEU A 43 6.22 8.56 -2.15
N LYS A 44 6.97 8.06 -3.15
CA LYS A 44 7.90 8.88 -3.94
C LYS A 44 7.18 9.90 -4.81
N GLU A 45 6.07 9.53 -5.43
CA GLU A 45 5.26 10.44 -6.24
C GLU A 45 4.66 11.57 -5.40
N LEU A 46 4.24 11.25 -4.18
CA LEU A 46 3.77 12.22 -3.18
C LEU A 46 4.91 13.04 -2.54
N LYS A 47 6.18 12.74 -2.86
CA LYS A 47 7.38 13.38 -2.28
C LYS A 47 7.43 13.31 -0.75
N VAL A 48 6.91 12.23 -0.18
CA VAL A 48 6.87 11.99 1.28
C VAL A 48 8.19 11.36 1.76
N ILE A 49 8.92 10.69 0.87
CA ILE A 49 10.24 10.07 1.08
C ILE A 49 11.09 10.17 -0.19
#